data_AF-A0A9D4NS09-F1
#
_entry.id   AF-A0A9D4NS09-F1
#
_cell.length_a   1.000
_cell.length_b   1.000
_cell.length_c   1.000
_cell.angle_alpha   90.00
_cell.angle_beta   90.00
_cell.angle_gamma   90.00
#
_symmetry.space_group_name_H-M   'P 1'
#
loop_
_entity.id
_entity.type
_entity.pdbx_description
1 polymer ?
#
loop_
_entity_poly.entity_id
_entity_poly.type
_entity_poly.pdbx_seq_one_letter_code
_entity_poly.pdbx_strand_id
1 'polypeptide(L)'
;MARSATEIIDINLFQDDFKNMDQKFLPSVVSIISIFICENYKPKKQFLLMTKDATYAYGEVICSSLSLEHDMTKPQRISLLNDMKIVQVDSGYDFVTILTEDGRVYLASNNSNWKTNNAFRLINTGNDCFKMIACGVRHLLLLRQDGHVFAMGDNRVGQITGNEKSSYESMINTGIANVKLIACGGDHSFSITNKEEIYSWGPNSYGQLGLSDKEISSTPCLVSFPNDDSINIRIKEIVAGDQHSLFLFENGQLWGCGYNYNGELGLGNRRSKLAKIPIGNLQQIKCSKIHNFSLAYDGSSYYAWGKTKYVKWLLPKKLDGHPTSFASASVQVLNSPITFGLTSTIYEFGSHDSISYKSIIELLDNQDNYDVKFIIDKKDIKACKCYLKSVSKYYCRMFSGNWNENDQVIINNYQYETYYAYLRLLHTGKIQINHQNITELVDLANCYGDESLMEYCATFIRNDLDEQTMPKYLPLINKYEMIELYEKLAHLYKNQNQQSSSSSKRTKFS
;
A
#
# COMPACT_ATOMS: atom_id res chain seq x y z
N MET A 1 -10.70 -10.67 4.59
CA MET A 1 -9.58 -10.28 5.45
C MET A 1 -9.36 -8.78 5.54
N ALA A 2 -10.14 -7.86 4.94
CA ALA A 2 -9.85 -6.40 4.99
C ALA A 2 -8.41 -6.05 4.51
N ARG A 3 -8.22 -4.91 3.86
CA ARG A 3 -6.87 -4.35 3.91
C ARG A 3 -6.60 -4.06 5.39
N SER A 4 -5.54 -4.63 5.97
CA SER A 4 -5.21 -4.33 7.37
C SER A 4 -5.14 -2.81 7.51
N ALA A 5 -5.65 -2.26 8.60
CA ALA A 5 -5.70 -0.80 8.86
C ALA A 5 -4.34 -0.08 8.70
N THR A 6 -3.23 -0.81 8.55
CA THR A 6 -1.88 -0.33 8.25
C THR A 6 -1.62 0.10 6.80
N GLU A 7 -2.54 -0.17 5.86
CA GLU A 7 -2.36 0.10 4.41
C GLU A 7 -3.00 1.42 3.94
N ILE A 8 -3.64 2.15 4.85
CA ILE A 8 -4.29 3.42 4.56
C ILE A 8 -3.53 4.53 5.27
N ILE A 9 -3.26 5.62 4.56
CA ILE A 9 -2.47 6.73 5.07
C ILE A 9 -3.24 8.05 4.97
N ASP A 10 -3.09 8.90 5.98
CA ASP A 10 -3.52 10.29 5.88
C ASP A 10 -2.61 11.03 4.89
N ILE A 11 -3.19 11.57 3.83
CA ILE A 11 -2.44 12.34 2.82
C ILE A 11 -1.80 13.60 3.42
N ASN A 12 -2.34 14.13 4.52
CA ASN A 12 -1.77 15.28 5.21
C ASN A 12 -0.38 15.00 5.80
N LEU A 13 0.01 13.73 5.97
CA LEU A 13 1.40 13.38 6.31
C LEU A 13 2.40 13.96 5.31
N PHE A 14 1.99 14.15 4.04
CA PHE A 14 2.80 14.66 2.94
C PHE A 14 2.62 16.17 2.72
N GLN A 15 2.04 16.92 3.66
CA GLN A 15 1.81 18.36 3.52
C GLN A 15 3.08 19.16 3.16
N ASP A 16 4.25 18.76 3.69
CA ASP A 16 5.52 19.42 3.38
C ASP A 16 5.97 19.17 1.94
N ASP A 17 5.70 17.97 1.42
CA ASP A 17 5.97 17.60 0.02
C ASP A 17 5.01 18.32 -0.94
N PHE A 18 3.78 18.61 -0.49
CA PHE A 18 2.69 19.19 -1.29
C PHE A 18 2.35 20.64 -0.92
N LYS A 19 3.21 21.32 -0.16
CA LYS A 19 2.95 22.68 0.35
C LYS A 19 2.63 23.72 -0.71
N ASN A 20 3.16 23.52 -1.93
CA ASN A 20 2.95 24.42 -3.07
C ASN A 20 1.79 23.97 -3.98
N MET A 21 1.26 22.77 -3.77
CA MET A 21 0.19 22.18 -4.58
C MET A 21 -1.16 22.82 -4.25
N ASP A 22 -2.05 22.90 -5.24
CA ASP A 22 -3.45 23.24 -5.01
C ASP A 22 -4.08 22.27 -3.99
N GLN A 23 -4.38 22.80 -2.81
CA GLN A 23 -4.94 22.04 -1.69
C GLN A 23 -6.33 21.47 -1.99
N LYS A 24 -7.03 21.97 -3.02
CA LYS A 24 -8.30 21.38 -3.48
C LYS A 24 -8.12 20.04 -4.21
N PHE A 25 -6.91 19.75 -4.69
CA PHE A 25 -6.62 18.49 -5.37
C PHE A 25 -6.42 17.33 -4.38
N LEU A 26 -5.76 17.57 -3.25
CA LEU A 26 -5.38 16.51 -2.29
C LEU A 26 -6.55 15.63 -1.83
N PRO A 27 -7.75 16.17 -1.52
CA PRO A 27 -8.89 15.33 -1.14
C PRO A 27 -9.36 14.35 -2.22
N SER A 28 -9.02 14.58 -3.49
CA SER A 28 -9.38 13.68 -4.60
C SER A 28 -8.42 12.50 -4.77
N VAL A 29 -7.26 12.53 -4.13
CA VAL A 29 -6.26 11.47 -4.21
C VAL A 29 -6.74 10.29 -3.39
N VAL A 30 -6.89 9.14 -4.05
CA VAL A 30 -7.35 7.86 -3.49
C VAL A 30 -6.20 6.89 -3.23
N SER A 31 -5.06 7.09 -3.90
CA SER A 31 -3.84 6.32 -3.68
C SER A 31 -2.62 7.13 -4.06
N ILE A 32 -1.50 6.84 -3.40
CA ILE A 32 -0.24 7.55 -3.55
C ILE A 32 0.91 6.55 -3.51
N ILE A 33 1.96 6.87 -4.27
CA ILE A 33 3.27 6.24 -4.10
C ILE A 33 4.35 7.31 -4.10
N SER A 34 5.24 7.26 -3.10
CA SER A 34 6.51 7.98 -3.13
C SER A 34 7.54 7.14 -3.88
N ILE A 35 8.11 7.72 -4.92
CA ILE A 35 9.14 7.13 -5.76
C ILE A 35 10.43 7.90 -5.53
N PHE A 36 11.56 7.23 -5.58
CA PHE A 36 12.85 7.90 -5.45
C PHE A 36 13.72 7.58 -6.65
N ILE A 37 13.84 8.56 -7.54
CA ILE A 37 14.65 8.45 -8.75
C ILE A 37 15.97 9.19 -8.50
N CYS A 38 17.08 8.50 -8.66
CA CYS A 38 18.43 9.03 -8.50
C CYS A 38 18.86 9.78 -9.76
N GLU A 39 19.09 11.08 -9.62
CA GLU A 39 19.70 11.92 -10.64
C GLU A 39 21.03 12.44 -10.09
N ASN A 40 22.13 12.29 -10.84
CA ASN A 40 23.47 12.67 -10.39
C ASN A 40 23.86 12.10 -9.00
N TYR A 41 23.53 10.83 -8.76
CA TYR A 41 23.75 10.10 -7.49
C TYR A 41 23.00 10.68 -6.28
N LYS A 42 22.01 11.55 -6.49
CA LYS A 42 21.15 12.08 -5.43
C LYS A 42 19.71 11.58 -5.64
N PRO A 43 19.13 10.87 -4.66
CA PRO A 43 17.74 10.47 -4.74
C PRO A 43 16.84 11.70 -4.66
N LYS A 44 16.03 11.92 -5.69
CA LYS A 44 14.95 12.90 -5.70
C LYS A 44 13.63 12.18 -5.46
N LYS A 45 12.88 12.63 -4.46
CA LYS A 45 11.54 12.13 -4.17
C LYS A 45 10.56 12.63 -5.24
N GLN A 46 9.74 11.72 -5.75
CA GLN A 46 8.76 11.91 -6.81
C GLN A 46 7.46 11.23 -6.37
N PHE A 47 6.35 11.53 -7.03
CA PHE A 47 5.06 10.93 -6.69
C PHE A 47 4.28 10.51 -7.93
N LEU A 48 3.57 9.39 -7.79
CA LEU A 48 2.36 9.15 -8.56
C LEU A 48 1.17 9.31 -7.62
N LEU A 49 0.20 10.12 -8.04
CA LEU A 49 -1.03 10.42 -7.32
C LEU A 49 -2.18 9.88 -8.16
N MET A 50 -3.01 9.02 -7.58
CA MET A 50 -4.16 8.44 -8.25
C MET A 50 -5.43 9.02 -7.66
N THR A 51 -6.35 9.43 -8.52
CA THR A 51 -7.73 9.75 -8.17
C THR A 51 -8.63 8.60 -8.63
N LYS A 52 -9.95 8.74 -8.45
CA LYS A 52 -10.91 7.73 -8.93
C LYS A 52 -10.79 7.48 -10.45
N ASP A 53 -10.46 8.52 -11.22
CA ASP A 53 -10.60 8.52 -12.68
C ASP A 53 -9.27 8.75 -13.42
N ALA A 54 -8.17 9.01 -12.71
CA ALA A 54 -6.91 9.38 -13.35
C ALA A 54 -5.67 9.14 -12.49
N THR A 55 -4.54 8.97 -13.16
CA THR A 55 -3.21 8.94 -12.54
C THR A 55 -2.43 10.20 -12.92
N TYR A 56 -1.71 10.77 -11.96
CA TYR A 56 -0.94 12.00 -12.09
C TYR A 56 0.51 11.80 -11.66
N ALA A 57 1.43 12.41 -12.38
CA ALA A 57 2.83 12.55 -12.02
C ALA A 57 3.06 13.87 -11.26
N TYR A 58 3.83 13.83 -10.19
CA TYR A 58 4.28 15.03 -9.49
C TYR A 58 5.75 14.91 -9.10
N GLY A 59 6.58 15.77 -9.71
CA GLY A 59 8.02 15.81 -9.54
C GLY A 59 8.76 15.93 -10.88
N GLU A 60 9.90 16.63 -10.88
CA GLU A 60 10.69 16.95 -12.06
C GLU A 60 11.15 15.72 -12.87
N VAL A 61 11.65 14.68 -12.20
CA VAL A 61 12.25 13.50 -12.85
C VAL A 61 11.18 12.58 -13.44
N ILE A 62 10.07 12.38 -12.73
CA ILE A 62 8.96 11.58 -13.24
C ILE A 62 8.23 12.28 -14.39
N CYS A 63 8.06 13.60 -14.33
CA CYS A 63 7.43 14.36 -15.42
C CYS A 63 8.30 14.34 -16.68
N SER A 64 9.60 14.61 -16.55
CA SER A 64 10.55 14.52 -17.68
C SER A 64 10.60 13.11 -18.31
N SER A 65 10.53 12.05 -17.50
CA SER A 65 10.48 10.65 -17.98
C SER A 65 9.23 10.33 -18.82
N LEU A 66 8.24 11.22 -18.80
CA LEU A 66 6.94 11.07 -19.46
C LEU A 66 6.62 12.19 -20.45
N SER A 67 7.62 13.02 -20.80
CA SER A 67 7.43 14.21 -21.65
C SER A 67 6.38 15.19 -21.09
N LEU A 68 6.24 15.25 -19.77
CA LEU A 68 5.37 16.18 -19.06
C LEU A 68 6.20 17.33 -18.48
N GLU A 69 5.62 18.53 -18.42
CA GLU A 69 6.23 19.69 -17.79
C GLU A 69 5.86 19.74 -16.31
N HIS A 70 6.85 19.74 -15.42
CA HIS A 70 6.58 19.77 -13.98
C HIS A 70 6.06 21.15 -13.55
N ASP A 71 4.88 21.16 -12.93
CA ASP A 71 4.31 22.32 -12.24
C ASP A 71 4.27 22.05 -10.72
N MET A 72 4.82 22.98 -9.93
CA MET A 72 4.84 22.90 -8.47
C MET A 72 3.45 23.04 -7.84
N THR A 73 2.50 23.64 -8.56
CA THR A 73 1.14 23.89 -8.09
C THR A 73 0.15 22.82 -8.52
N LYS A 74 0.46 22.06 -9.57
CA LYS A 74 -0.48 21.12 -10.19
C LYS A 74 0.19 19.80 -10.64
N PRO A 75 -0.31 18.65 -10.16
CA PRO A 75 0.09 17.35 -10.70
C PRO A 75 -0.29 17.19 -12.18
N GLN A 76 0.58 16.51 -12.93
CA GLN A 76 0.45 16.35 -14.38
C GLN A 76 -0.25 15.05 -14.71
N ARG A 77 -1.37 15.13 -15.43
CA ARG A 77 -2.18 13.95 -15.76
C ARG A 77 -1.43 13.05 -16.75
N ILE A 78 -1.44 11.74 -16.49
CA ILE A 78 -0.83 10.73 -17.36
C ILE A 78 -1.94 10.06 -18.18
N SER A 79 -2.25 10.64 -19.34
CA SER A 79 -3.41 10.21 -20.15
C SER A 79 -3.39 8.74 -20.56
N LEU A 80 -2.20 8.16 -20.74
CA LEU A 80 -2.06 6.73 -21.10
C LEU A 80 -2.67 5.80 -20.05
N LEU A 81 -2.63 6.19 -18.78
CA LEU A 81 -3.08 5.36 -17.66
C LEU A 81 -4.55 5.63 -17.28
N ASN A 82 -5.26 6.47 -18.04
CA ASN A 82 -6.69 6.68 -17.81
C ASN A 82 -7.44 5.35 -17.95
N ASP A 83 -8.43 5.14 -17.08
CA ASP A 83 -9.29 3.94 -17.04
C ASP A 83 -8.56 2.61 -16.79
N MET A 84 -7.24 2.64 -16.59
CA MET A 84 -6.46 1.47 -16.19
C MET A 84 -6.51 1.30 -14.68
N LYS A 85 -6.89 0.09 -14.24
CA LYS A 85 -6.81 -0.25 -12.82
C LYS A 85 -5.39 -0.69 -12.47
N ILE A 86 -4.65 0.17 -11.78
CA ILE A 86 -3.29 -0.11 -11.33
C ILE A 86 -3.36 -0.92 -10.03
N VAL A 87 -2.64 -2.05 -9.99
CA VAL A 87 -2.62 -2.95 -8.83
C VAL A 87 -1.28 -2.96 -8.12
N GLN A 88 -0.19 -2.62 -8.81
CA GLN A 88 1.13 -2.50 -8.21
C GLN A 88 1.95 -1.42 -8.91
N VAL A 89 2.74 -0.69 -8.14
CA VAL A 89 3.78 0.21 -8.64
C VAL A 89 5.05 -0.06 -7.84
N ASP A 90 6.18 -0.19 -8.53
CA ASP A 90 7.51 -0.27 -7.92
C ASP A 90 8.52 0.50 -8.79
N SER A 91 9.66 0.85 -8.22
CA SER A 91 10.66 1.68 -8.88
C SER A 91 12.08 1.28 -8.53
N GLY A 92 12.98 1.48 -9.49
CA GLY A 92 14.42 1.50 -9.27
C GLY A 92 14.97 2.92 -9.22
N TYR A 93 16.29 3.05 -9.42
CA TYR A 93 16.98 4.35 -9.34
C TYR A 93 16.74 5.24 -10.55
N ASP A 94 16.42 4.68 -11.71
CA ASP A 94 16.23 5.46 -12.93
C ASP A 94 14.92 5.15 -13.65
N PHE A 95 14.05 4.33 -13.06
CA PHE A 95 12.82 3.88 -13.70
C PHE A 95 11.69 3.61 -12.70
N VAL A 96 10.45 3.70 -13.18
CA VAL A 96 9.23 3.29 -12.49
C VAL A 96 8.51 2.25 -13.32
N THR A 97 7.87 1.31 -12.66
CA THR A 97 7.06 0.26 -13.28
C THR A 97 5.67 0.21 -12.68
N ILE A 98 4.70 -0.05 -13.54
CA ILE A 98 3.28 -0.11 -13.20
C ILE A 98 2.75 -1.44 -13.70
N LEU A 99 2.07 -2.17 -12.82
CA LEU A 99 1.30 -3.37 -13.15
C LEU A 99 -0.19 -3.04 -13.07
N THR A 100 -0.92 -3.32 -14.14
CA THR A 100 -2.37 -3.18 -14.22
C THR A 100 -3.09 -4.50 -13.91
N GLU A 101 -4.38 -4.42 -13.56
CA GLU A 101 -5.21 -5.58 -13.18
C GLU A 101 -5.33 -6.62 -14.31
N ASP A 102 -5.30 -6.19 -15.58
CA ASP A 102 -5.27 -7.07 -16.74
C ASP A 102 -3.92 -7.77 -16.96
N GLY A 103 -2.94 -7.50 -16.09
CA GLY A 103 -1.62 -8.13 -16.09
C GLY A 103 -0.60 -7.46 -16.99
N ARG A 104 -0.87 -6.27 -17.53
CA ARG A 104 0.12 -5.53 -18.34
C ARG A 104 1.10 -4.77 -17.45
N VAL A 105 2.35 -4.71 -17.90
CA VAL A 105 3.41 -3.97 -17.21
C VAL A 105 3.93 -2.83 -18.07
N TYR A 106 3.92 -1.62 -17.52
CA TYR A 106 4.44 -0.42 -18.16
C TYR A 106 5.66 0.09 -17.42
N LEU A 107 6.69 0.50 -18.15
CA LEU A 107 7.93 1.05 -17.59
C LEU A 107 8.21 2.43 -18.16
N ALA A 108 8.54 3.39 -17.30
CA ALA A 108 9.02 4.72 -17.70
C ALA A 108 10.38 5.02 -17.06
N SER A 109 11.25 5.71 -17.78
CA SER A 109 12.63 5.98 -17.39
C SER A 109 13.22 7.12 -18.21
N ASN A 110 14.12 7.89 -17.59
CA ASN A 110 15.01 8.84 -18.27
C ASN A 110 16.30 8.19 -18.80
N ASN A 111 16.59 6.94 -18.41
CA ASN A 111 17.75 6.21 -18.91
C ASN A 111 17.44 5.58 -20.26
N SER A 112 18.16 6.01 -21.29
CA SER A 112 17.98 5.60 -22.69
C SER A 112 18.19 4.11 -22.94
N ASN A 113 18.82 3.38 -22.03
CA ASN A 113 18.93 1.92 -22.11
C ASN A 113 17.55 1.25 -22.08
N TRP A 114 16.59 1.78 -21.31
CA TRP A 114 15.24 1.20 -21.17
C TRP A 114 14.36 1.38 -22.42
N LYS A 115 14.78 2.19 -23.40
CA LYS A 115 14.04 2.46 -24.66
C LYS A 115 12.59 2.93 -24.43
N THR A 116 12.38 3.70 -23.37
CA THR A 116 11.07 4.27 -23.00
C THR A 116 10.67 5.45 -23.86
N ASN A 117 11.65 6.16 -24.43
CA ASN A 117 11.46 7.34 -25.29
C ASN A 117 10.55 8.40 -24.62
N ASN A 118 10.83 8.68 -23.34
CA ASN A 118 10.08 9.63 -22.51
C ASN A 118 8.56 9.36 -22.46
N ALA A 119 8.19 8.09 -22.47
CA ALA A 119 6.83 7.61 -22.30
C ALA A 119 6.84 6.26 -21.55
N PHE A 120 5.67 5.81 -21.13
CA PHE A 120 5.50 4.45 -20.63
C PHE A 120 5.60 3.46 -21.80
N ARG A 121 6.61 2.59 -21.73
CA ARG A 121 6.78 1.45 -22.63
C ARG A 121 6.05 0.24 -22.06
N LEU A 122 5.19 -0.38 -22.85
CA LEU A 122 4.61 -1.68 -22.52
C LEU A 122 5.71 -2.75 -22.60
N ILE A 123 5.86 -3.52 -21.53
CA ILE A 123 6.76 -4.68 -21.46
C ILE A 123 5.96 -5.91 -21.85
N ASN A 124 6.23 -6.46 -23.04
CA ASN A 124 5.58 -7.68 -23.52
C ASN A 124 6.48 -8.46 -24.51
N THR A 125 6.22 -9.76 -24.62
CA THR A 125 6.65 -10.60 -25.75
C THR A 125 5.46 -11.29 -26.41
N GLY A 126 4.33 -10.59 -26.51
CA GLY A 126 3.08 -11.10 -27.07
C GLY A 126 1.92 -10.97 -26.08
N ASN A 127 1.32 -12.10 -25.71
CA ASN A 127 0.16 -12.19 -24.81
C ASN A 127 0.55 -12.44 -23.34
N ASP A 128 1.73 -12.00 -22.91
CA ASP A 128 2.16 -12.18 -21.52
C ASP A 128 1.28 -11.36 -20.57
N CYS A 129 0.77 -12.01 -19.53
CA CYS A 129 0.09 -11.37 -18.41
C CYS A 129 0.85 -11.65 -17.12
N PHE A 130 1.19 -10.60 -16.38
CA PHE A 130 1.94 -10.65 -15.13
C PHE A 130 1.01 -10.52 -13.93
N LYS A 131 1.43 -11.06 -12.79
CA LYS A 131 0.73 -10.95 -11.51
C LYS A 131 1.54 -10.24 -10.43
N MET A 132 2.84 -10.00 -10.67
CA MET A 132 3.71 -9.29 -9.73
C MET A 132 4.91 -8.69 -10.45
N ILE A 133 5.35 -7.54 -9.97
CA ILE A 133 6.59 -6.86 -10.35
C ILE A 133 7.48 -6.68 -9.11
N ALA A 134 8.81 -6.65 -9.30
CA ALA A 134 9.74 -6.23 -8.25
C ALA A 134 10.95 -5.53 -8.90
N CYS A 135 11.26 -4.32 -8.45
CA CYS A 135 12.36 -3.52 -8.99
C CYS A 135 13.56 -3.53 -8.06
N GLY A 136 14.74 -3.83 -8.55
CA GLY A 136 15.99 -3.41 -7.91
C GLY A 136 16.42 -2.02 -8.37
N VAL A 137 17.68 -1.67 -8.12
CA VAL A 137 18.28 -0.39 -8.49
C VAL A 137 18.24 -0.16 -10.01
N ARG A 138 18.62 -1.17 -10.80
CA ARG A 138 18.65 -1.10 -12.28
C ARG A 138 18.14 -2.37 -12.96
N HIS A 139 17.41 -3.21 -12.24
CA HIS A 139 16.82 -4.43 -12.78
C HIS A 139 15.38 -4.61 -12.31
N LEU A 140 14.60 -5.38 -13.05
CA LEU A 140 13.19 -5.66 -12.83
C LEU A 140 12.98 -7.16 -12.92
N LEU A 141 12.28 -7.72 -11.93
CA LEU A 141 11.70 -9.06 -12.01
C LEU A 141 10.21 -8.97 -12.33
N LEU A 142 9.76 -9.92 -13.13
CA LEU A 142 8.41 -10.05 -13.67
C LEU A 142 7.91 -11.46 -13.38
N LEU A 143 6.87 -11.58 -12.56
CA LEU A 143 6.23 -12.87 -12.29
C LEU A 143 5.02 -13.01 -13.20
N ARG A 144 5.13 -13.90 -14.19
CA ARG A 144 4.06 -14.18 -15.13
C ARG A 144 2.96 -15.04 -14.47
N GLN A 145 1.73 -14.96 -14.97
CA GLN A 145 0.58 -15.68 -14.41
C GLN A 145 0.78 -17.20 -14.35
N ASP A 146 1.55 -17.78 -15.29
CA ASP A 146 1.92 -19.20 -15.32
C ASP A 146 2.98 -19.59 -14.28
N GLY A 147 3.48 -18.64 -13.49
CA GLY A 147 4.43 -18.88 -12.41
C GLY A 147 5.90 -18.88 -12.84
N HIS A 148 6.22 -18.51 -14.08
CA HIS A 148 7.60 -18.28 -14.52
C HIS A 148 8.08 -16.89 -14.14
N VAL A 149 9.37 -16.79 -13.79
CA VAL A 149 10.02 -15.51 -13.49
C VAL A 149 10.87 -15.06 -14.67
N PHE A 150 10.65 -13.82 -15.06
CA PHE A 150 11.43 -13.12 -16.06
C PHE A 150 12.18 -11.96 -15.43
N ALA A 151 13.27 -11.54 -16.06
CA ALA A 151 14.09 -10.43 -15.62
C ALA A 151 14.49 -9.52 -16.78
N MET A 152 14.68 -8.24 -16.49
CA MET A 152 15.18 -7.22 -17.41
C MET A 152 16.07 -6.23 -16.66
N GLY A 153 17.01 -5.60 -17.37
CA GLY A 153 17.83 -4.51 -16.87
C GLY A 153 19.33 -4.81 -16.87
N ASP A 154 20.04 -4.23 -15.91
CA ASP A 154 21.48 -4.41 -15.73
C ASP A 154 21.80 -5.87 -15.37
N ASN A 155 22.88 -6.46 -15.92
CA ASN A 155 23.40 -7.77 -15.51
C ASN A 155 24.90 -7.78 -15.21
N ARG A 156 25.54 -6.61 -15.04
CA ARG A 156 26.99 -6.53 -14.85
C ARG A 156 27.50 -7.36 -13.66
N VAL A 157 26.62 -7.69 -12.71
CA VAL A 157 26.93 -8.46 -11.51
C VAL A 157 25.97 -9.63 -11.29
N GLY A 158 25.29 -10.10 -12.34
CA GLY A 158 24.45 -11.30 -12.32
C GLY A 158 23.04 -11.13 -11.76
N GLN A 159 22.54 -9.89 -11.64
CA GLN A 159 21.26 -9.61 -10.99
C GLN A 159 20.01 -10.01 -11.80
N ILE A 160 20.11 -10.22 -13.12
CA ILE A 160 19.01 -10.72 -13.97
C ILE A 160 19.18 -12.19 -14.39
N THR A 161 20.09 -12.92 -13.74
CA THR A 161 20.49 -14.33 -13.98
C THR A 161 21.54 -14.56 -15.07
N GLY A 162 22.23 -15.70 -14.96
CA GLY A 162 23.21 -16.22 -15.91
C GLY A 162 24.45 -15.33 -16.09
N ASN A 163 25.27 -15.71 -17.08
CA ASN A 163 26.37 -14.88 -17.57
C ASN A 163 25.94 -14.02 -18.77
N GLU A 164 24.64 -13.74 -18.88
CA GLU A 164 24.10 -12.96 -19.99
C GLU A 164 24.50 -11.48 -19.88
N LYS A 165 24.49 -10.77 -21.00
CA LYS A 165 24.68 -9.31 -20.98
C LYS A 165 23.43 -8.63 -20.40
N SER A 166 23.58 -7.40 -19.90
CA SER A 166 22.43 -6.56 -19.54
C SER A 166 21.41 -6.52 -20.69
N SER A 167 20.12 -6.73 -20.38
CA SER A 167 19.03 -6.76 -21.36
C SER A 167 17.90 -5.84 -20.91
N TYR A 168 17.84 -4.66 -21.51
CA TYR A 168 16.80 -3.65 -21.22
C TYR A 168 15.62 -3.69 -22.22
N GLU A 169 15.77 -4.43 -23.32
CA GLU A 169 14.77 -4.51 -24.38
C GLU A 169 13.98 -5.80 -24.36
N SER A 170 14.59 -6.92 -23.99
CA SER A 170 13.95 -8.23 -23.99
C SER A 170 13.96 -8.85 -22.60
N MET A 171 12.87 -9.53 -22.26
CA MET A 171 12.77 -10.32 -21.05
C MET A 171 13.65 -11.57 -21.14
N ILE A 172 14.39 -11.84 -20.08
CA ILE A 172 15.18 -13.06 -19.91
C ILE A 172 14.44 -13.99 -18.94
N ASN A 173 14.27 -15.25 -19.32
CA ASN A 173 13.69 -16.25 -18.42
C ASN A 173 14.76 -16.66 -17.40
N THR A 174 14.46 -16.55 -16.11
CA THR A 174 15.43 -16.89 -15.05
C THR A 174 15.62 -18.39 -14.86
N GLY A 175 14.79 -19.22 -15.49
CA GLY A 175 14.75 -20.67 -15.33
C GLY A 175 13.94 -21.13 -14.13
N ILE A 176 13.40 -20.20 -13.32
CA ILE A 176 12.57 -20.53 -12.16
C ILE A 176 11.09 -20.53 -12.55
N ALA A 177 10.38 -21.58 -12.15
CA ALA A 177 8.96 -21.76 -12.37
C ALA A 177 8.22 -22.07 -11.06
N ASN A 178 6.89 -22.14 -11.11
CA ASN A 178 6.02 -22.39 -9.96
C ASN A 178 6.20 -21.35 -8.84
N VAL A 179 6.42 -20.09 -9.19
CA VAL A 179 6.69 -19.00 -8.24
C VAL A 179 5.41 -18.33 -7.76
N LYS A 180 5.32 -18.08 -6.46
CA LYS A 180 4.25 -17.29 -5.81
C LYS A 180 4.65 -15.86 -5.50
N LEU A 181 5.93 -15.61 -5.18
CA LEU A 181 6.43 -14.31 -4.73
C LEU A 181 7.80 -14.02 -5.35
N ILE A 182 8.04 -12.75 -5.69
CA ILE A 182 9.34 -12.23 -6.13
C ILE A 182 9.68 -11.00 -5.29
N ALA A 183 10.98 -10.76 -5.09
CA ALA A 183 11.46 -9.56 -4.42
C ALA A 183 12.83 -9.14 -4.98
N CYS A 184 13.16 -7.86 -4.86
CA CYS A 184 14.45 -7.30 -5.27
C CYS A 184 15.00 -6.42 -4.16
N GLY A 185 16.29 -6.56 -3.89
CA GLY A 185 17.07 -5.56 -3.17
C GLY A 185 17.74 -4.60 -4.12
N GLY A 186 18.89 -4.04 -3.75
CA GLY A 186 19.64 -3.12 -4.61
C GLY A 186 20.02 -3.79 -5.93
N ASP A 187 20.91 -4.78 -5.85
CA ASP A 187 21.38 -5.54 -7.00
C ASP A 187 21.15 -7.05 -6.86
N HIS A 188 20.38 -7.51 -5.87
CA HIS A 188 20.08 -8.93 -5.69
C HIS A 188 18.58 -9.22 -5.77
N SER A 189 18.28 -10.47 -6.06
CA SER A 189 16.95 -10.94 -6.41
C SER A 189 16.54 -12.15 -5.58
N PHE A 190 15.23 -12.29 -5.37
CA PHE A 190 14.61 -13.42 -4.69
C PHE A 190 13.38 -13.91 -5.42
N SER A 191 13.10 -15.21 -5.26
CA SER A 191 11.81 -15.80 -5.57
C SER A 191 11.43 -16.85 -4.53
N ILE A 192 10.13 -17.04 -4.32
CA ILE A 192 9.57 -18.11 -3.49
C ILE A 192 8.68 -18.99 -4.35
N THR A 193 8.96 -20.28 -4.39
CA THR A 193 8.13 -21.24 -5.11
C THR A 193 6.87 -21.60 -4.31
N ASN A 194 5.89 -22.21 -4.98
CA ASN A 194 4.71 -22.80 -4.35
C ASN A 194 5.05 -23.94 -3.38
N LYS A 195 6.29 -24.44 -3.41
CA LYS A 195 6.84 -25.43 -2.46
C LYS A 195 7.56 -24.78 -1.27
N GLU A 196 7.44 -23.45 -1.12
CA GLU A 196 8.09 -22.67 -0.05
C GLU A 196 9.63 -22.64 -0.15
N GLU A 197 10.19 -23.00 -1.30
CA GLU A 197 11.62 -22.90 -1.56
C GLU A 197 11.98 -21.46 -1.92
N ILE A 198 13.02 -20.92 -1.29
CA ILE A 198 13.55 -19.59 -1.63
C ILE A 198 14.76 -19.75 -2.52
N TYR A 199 14.73 -19.08 -3.66
CA TYR A 199 15.90 -18.91 -4.49
C TYR A 199 16.37 -17.47 -4.44
N SER A 200 17.69 -17.27 -4.37
CA SER A 200 18.33 -15.96 -4.40
C SER A 200 19.50 -15.94 -5.39
N TRP A 201 19.74 -14.78 -6.01
CA TRP A 201 20.84 -14.56 -6.95
C TRP A 201 21.24 -13.08 -7.04
N GLY A 202 22.39 -12.82 -7.65
CA GLY A 202 23.05 -11.52 -7.75
C GLY A 202 24.29 -11.41 -6.85
N PRO A 203 24.72 -10.19 -6.50
CA PRO A 203 25.84 -9.94 -5.59
C PRO A 203 25.57 -10.46 -4.19
N ASN A 204 26.62 -11.02 -3.57
CA ASN A 204 26.56 -11.58 -2.23
C ASN A 204 27.73 -11.16 -1.32
N SER A 205 28.45 -10.10 -1.66
CA SER A 205 29.66 -9.66 -0.93
C SER A 205 29.44 -9.40 0.56
N TYR A 206 28.19 -9.14 0.97
CA TYR A 206 27.79 -8.96 2.36
C TYR A 206 26.96 -10.13 2.91
N GLY A 207 26.74 -11.20 2.15
CA GLY A 207 25.85 -12.29 2.53
C GLY A 207 24.37 -11.97 2.31
N GLN A 208 24.03 -11.00 1.46
CA GLN A 208 22.67 -10.53 1.24
C GLN A 208 21.76 -11.53 0.54
N LEU A 209 22.33 -12.58 -0.04
CA LEU A 209 21.58 -13.70 -0.61
C LEU A 209 21.13 -14.72 0.44
N GLY A 210 21.67 -14.65 1.66
CA GLY A 210 21.36 -15.62 2.73
C GLY A 210 22.02 -16.99 2.55
N LEU A 211 23.00 -17.10 1.64
CA LEU A 211 23.76 -18.32 1.41
C LEU A 211 24.82 -18.56 2.51
N SER A 212 25.44 -19.74 2.50
CA SER A 212 26.50 -20.12 3.44
C SER A 212 27.84 -19.39 3.22
N ASP A 213 27.99 -18.69 2.10
CA ASP A 213 29.17 -17.96 1.68
C ASP A 213 28.85 -16.48 1.36
N LYS A 214 29.83 -15.77 0.78
CA LYS A 214 29.71 -14.38 0.32
C LYS A 214 30.08 -14.23 -1.16
N GLU A 215 29.99 -15.32 -1.92
CA GLU A 215 30.35 -15.34 -3.34
C GLU A 215 29.16 -14.91 -4.20
N ILE A 216 29.44 -14.16 -5.26
CA ILE A 216 28.41 -13.74 -6.22
C ILE A 216 27.76 -14.99 -6.81
N SER A 217 26.43 -15.02 -6.82
CA SER A 217 25.66 -16.10 -7.44
C SER A 217 24.95 -15.55 -8.67
N SER A 218 25.50 -15.75 -9.86
CA SER A 218 24.87 -15.27 -11.09
C SER A 218 23.66 -16.10 -11.48
N THR A 219 23.40 -17.25 -10.85
CA THR A 219 22.20 -18.06 -11.07
C THR A 219 21.41 -18.25 -9.77
N PRO A 220 20.10 -18.55 -9.85
CA PRO A 220 19.26 -18.85 -8.69
C PRO A 220 19.83 -19.98 -7.83
N CYS A 221 20.08 -19.68 -6.55
CA CYS A 221 20.59 -20.62 -5.56
C CYS A 221 19.61 -20.77 -4.40
N LEU A 222 19.45 -22.00 -3.92
CA LEU A 222 18.54 -22.32 -2.82
C LEU A 222 19.08 -21.75 -1.50
N VAL A 223 18.26 -20.95 -0.81
CA VAL A 223 18.59 -20.42 0.52
C VAL A 223 18.25 -21.46 1.58
N SER A 224 19.22 -21.75 2.46
CA SER A 224 19.05 -22.70 3.56
C SER A 224 19.16 -21.99 4.91
N PHE A 225 18.17 -22.17 5.78
CA PHE A 225 18.18 -21.62 7.14
C PHE A 225 18.83 -22.64 8.09
N PRO A 226 19.77 -22.22 8.97
CA PRO A 226 20.44 -23.14 9.89
C PRO A 226 19.47 -23.76 10.92
N ASN A 227 19.49 -25.10 11.03
CA ASN A 227 18.89 -25.98 12.05
C ASN A 227 18.04 -25.29 13.14
N ASP A 228 16.90 -24.75 12.74
CA ASP A 228 15.79 -24.39 13.61
C ASP A 228 14.62 -25.20 13.05
N ASP A 229 13.85 -25.87 13.90
CA ASP A 229 12.67 -26.67 13.52
C ASP A 229 11.58 -25.84 12.79
N SER A 230 11.87 -24.54 12.57
CA SER A 230 11.17 -23.58 11.72
C SER A 230 11.28 -23.82 10.20
N ILE A 231 12.02 -24.84 9.72
CA ILE A 231 12.03 -25.25 8.30
C ILE A 231 10.64 -25.70 7.78
N ASN A 232 9.69 -26.00 8.67
CA ASN A 232 8.29 -26.25 8.30
C ASN A 232 7.40 -24.99 8.28
N ILE A 233 7.95 -23.81 8.54
CA ILE A 233 7.17 -22.58 8.66
C ILE A 233 7.28 -21.81 7.36
N ARG A 234 6.13 -21.53 6.76
CA ARG A 234 6.03 -20.82 5.49
C ARG A 234 6.52 -19.39 5.63
N ILE A 235 7.04 -18.86 4.53
CA ILE A 235 7.42 -17.45 4.44
C ILE A 235 6.21 -16.66 3.99
N LYS A 236 5.92 -15.64 4.79
CA LYS A 236 4.85 -14.68 4.56
C LYS A 236 5.31 -13.57 3.61
N GLU A 237 6.49 -13.01 3.86
CA GLU A 237 6.99 -11.83 3.13
C GLU A 237 8.53 -11.85 3.05
N ILE A 238 9.07 -11.44 1.90
CA ILE A 238 10.50 -11.10 1.74
C ILE A 238 10.56 -9.64 1.33
N VAL A 239 11.30 -8.85 2.09
CA VAL A 239 11.66 -7.47 1.71
C VAL A 239 13.17 -7.34 1.70
N ALA A 240 13.69 -6.58 0.76
CA ALA A 240 15.11 -6.32 0.63
C ALA A 240 15.37 -4.82 0.54
N GLY A 241 16.38 -4.37 1.28
CA GLY A 241 16.97 -3.06 1.12
C GLY A 241 18.07 -3.09 0.06
N ASP A 242 18.95 -2.09 0.08
CA ASP A 242 20.05 -2.00 -0.89
C ASP A 242 20.98 -3.23 -0.83
N GLN A 243 21.43 -3.59 0.37
CA GLN A 243 22.41 -4.67 0.59
C GLN A 243 22.05 -5.61 1.73
N HIS A 244 20.80 -5.61 2.20
CA HIS A 244 20.30 -6.52 3.23
C HIS A 244 18.91 -7.04 2.86
N SER A 245 18.55 -8.17 3.46
CA SER A 245 17.30 -8.88 3.17
C SER A 245 16.67 -9.34 4.46
N LEU A 246 15.34 -9.30 4.52
CA LEU A 246 14.54 -9.75 5.65
C LEU A 246 13.51 -10.78 5.20
N PHE A 247 13.31 -11.80 6.03
CA PHE A 247 12.41 -12.92 5.80
C PHE A 247 11.43 -13.01 6.98
N LEU A 248 10.16 -12.67 6.73
CA LEU A 248 9.08 -12.82 7.70
C LEU A 248 8.38 -14.16 7.50
N PHE A 249 8.35 -14.94 8.57
CA PHE A 249 7.66 -16.23 8.61
C PHE A 249 6.21 -16.04 9.08
N GLU A 250 5.32 -16.95 8.71
CA GLU A 250 3.89 -16.90 9.07
C GLU A 250 3.63 -16.95 10.58
N ASN A 251 4.56 -17.51 11.36
CA ASN A 251 4.52 -17.49 12.83
C ASN A 251 5.00 -16.14 13.44
N GLY A 252 5.31 -15.15 12.61
CA GLY A 252 5.81 -13.84 13.02
C GLY A 252 7.28 -13.81 13.44
N GLN A 253 8.05 -14.87 13.19
CA GLN A 253 9.51 -14.83 13.34
C GLN A 253 10.17 -14.09 12.20
N LEU A 254 11.22 -13.34 12.51
CA LEU A 254 11.97 -12.55 11.54
C LEU A 254 13.42 -13.02 11.46
N TRP A 255 13.88 -13.27 10.24
CA TRP A 255 15.28 -13.50 9.92
C TRP A 255 15.80 -12.41 9.02
N GLY A 256 17.11 -12.18 9.04
CA GLY A 256 17.76 -11.26 8.11
C GLY A 256 19.18 -11.69 7.77
N CYS A 257 19.65 -11.22 6.61
CA CYS A 257 21.01 -11.44 6.12
C CYS A 257 21.51 -10.22 5.33
N GLY A 258 22.82 -10.19 5.05
CA GLY A 258 23.45 -9.11 4.30
C GLY A 258 24.19 -8.09 5.15
N TYR A 259 24.34 -6.90 4.58
CA TYR A 259 25.09 -5.79 5.16
C TYR A 259 24.51 -5.41 6.53
N ASN A 260 25.38 -5.28 7.54
CA ASN A 260 24.96 -4.97 8.92
C ASN A 260 25.91 -3.98 9.61
N TYR A 261 26.79 -3.30 8.88
CA TYR A 261 27.77 -2.41 9.54
C TYR A 261 27.12 -1.18 10.18
N ASN A 262 25.90 -0.81 9.77
CA ASN A 262 25.14 0.24 10.44
C ASN A 262 23.99 -0.26 11.31
N GLY A 263 23.78 -1.57 11.40
CA GLY A 263 22.73 -2.19 12.23
C GLY A 263 21.48 -2.59 11.46
N GLU A 264 21.54 -2.70 10.14
CA GLU A 264 20.42 -3.02 9.24
C GLU A 264 19.74 -4.36 9.55
N LEU A 265 20.41 -5.27 10.26
CA LEU A 265 19.86 -6.55 10.73
C LEU A 265 19.35 -6.52 12.17
N GLY A 266 19.53 -5.42 12.91
CA GLY A 266 18.95 -5.32 14.25
C GLY A 266 19.51 -6.33 15.28
N LEU A 267 20.75 -6.80 15.10
CA LEU A 267 21.32 -7.89 15.93
C LEU A 267 22.07 -7.41 17.19
N GLY A 268 22.08 -6.11 17.47
CA GLY A 268 22.89 -5.49 18.53
C GLY A 268 24.40 -5.51 18.24
N ASN A 269 24.80 -5.90 17.04
CA ASN A 269 26.19 -6.00 16.60
C ASN A 269 26.31 -5.61 15.11
N ARG A 270 27.52 -5.69 14.55
CA ARG A 270 27.84 -5.32 13.15
C ARG A 270 28.22 -6.50 12.26
N ARG A 271 27.82 -7.72 12.64
CA ARG A 271 28.16 -8.93 11.89
C ARG A 271 27.14 -9.17 10.78
N SER A 272 27.64 -9.33 9.57
CA SER A 272 26.85 -9.72 8.40
C SER A 272 26.80 -11.24 8.29
N LYS A 273 25.67 -11.82 8.73
CA LYS A 273 25.36 -13.25 8.67
C LYS A 273 23.84 -13.41 8.66
N LEU A 274 23.35 -14.48 8.02
CA LEU A 274 21.98 -14.94 8.20
C LEU A 274 21.72 -15.26 9.68
N ALA A 275 20.77 -14.55 10.29
CA ALA A 275 20.44 -14.69 11.69
C ALA A 275 18.98 -14.33 11.98
N LYS A 276 18.45 -14.93 13.03
CA LYS A 276 17.17 -14.56 13.62
C LYS A 276 17.29 -13.20 14.31
N ILE A 277 16.41 -12.26 13.97
CA ILE A 277 16.35 -10.93 14.56
C ILE A 277 15.57 -11.02 15.89
N PRO A 278 16.01 -10.37 16.98
CA PRO A 278 15.43 -10.52 18.32
C PRO A 278 14.11 -9.73 18.47
N ILE A 279 13.14 -10.02 17.62
CA ILE A 279 11.76 -9.51 17.63
C ILE A 279 10.84 -10.61 17.09
N GLY A 280 9.63 -10.73 17.64
CA GLY A 280 8.69 -11.80 17.29
C GLY A 280 7.26 -11.29 17.21
N ASN A 281 6.34 -12.18 16.81
CA ASN A 281 4.92 -11.89 16.58
C ASN A 281 4.69 -10.78 15.55
N LEU A 282 5.61 -10.65 14.58
CA LEU A 282 5.50 -9.65 13.54
C LEU A 282 4.43 -10.04 12.51
N GLN A 283 3.69 -9.04 12.05
CA GLN A 283 2.68 -9.20 11.01
C GLN A 283 3.17 -8.68 9.65
N GLN A 284 3.98 -7.63 9.62
CA GLN A 284 4.45 -6.98 8.40
C GLN A 284 5.85 -6.41 8.58
N ILE A 285 6.63 -6.35 7.50
CA ILE A 285 7.96 -5.76 7.46
C ILE A 285 8.15 -4.88 6.23
N LYS A 286 8.98 -3.85 6.31
CA LYS A 286 9.34 -2.98 5.18
C LYS A 286 10.81 -2.59 5.20
N CYS A 287 11.41 -2.47 4.02
CA CYS A 287 12.76 -1.96 3.83
C CYS A 287 12.77 -0.86 2.78
N SER A 288 13.69 0.08 2.92
CA SER A 288 13.99 1.04 1.86
C SER A 288 15.19 0.54 1.04
N LYS A 289 15.08 0.63 -0.29
CA LYS A 289 16.18 0.34 -1.22
C LYS A 289 17.23 1.47 -1.27
N ILE A 290 16.94 2.61 -0.66
CA ILE A 290 17.75 3.84 -0.74
C ILE A 290 18.26 4.26 0.63
N HIS A 291 17.53 3.89 1.67
CA HIS A 291 17.88 4.22 3.04
C HIS A 291 18.18 2.92 3.80
N ASN A 292 19.23 2.95 4.62
CA ASN A 292 19.72 1.77 5.33
C ASN A 292 18.96 1.50 6.63
N PHE A 293 17.61 1.49 6.56
CA PHE A 293 16.76 1.18 7.70
C PHE A 293 15.68 0.16 7.32
N SER A 294 15.11 -0.44 8.35
CA SER A 294 14.03 -1.41 8.26
C SER A 294 12.93 -1.05 9.26
N LEU A 295 11.69 -1.38 8.91
CA LEU A 295 10.52 -1.21 9.76
C LEU A 295 9.82 -2.56 9.94
N ALA A 296 9.15 -2.72 11.08
CA ALA A 296 8.27 -3.84 11.33
C ALA A 296 7.04 -3.42 12.12
N TYR A 297 5.97 -4.20 12.03
CA TYR A 297 4.73 -4.02 12.77
C TYR A 297 4.27 -5.36 13.36
N ASP A 298 3.89 -5.37 14.64
CA ASP A 298 3.48 -6.58 15.38
C ASP A 298 1.95 -6.74 15.53
N GLY A 299 1.15 -5.84 14.96
CA GLY A 299 -0.30 -5.78 15.22
C GLY A 299 -0.73 -4.70 16.22
N SER A 300 0.22 -4.09 16.94
CA SER A 300 -0.02 -3.04 17.92
C SER A 300 0.97 -1.88 17.81
N SER A 301 2.22 -2.18 17.50
CA SER A 301 3.37 -1.29 17.63
C SER A 301 4.27 -1.38 16.41
N TYR A 302 4.85 -0.23 16.05
CA TYR A 302 5.85 -0.15 15.00
C TYR A 302 7.25 -0.17 15.58
N TYR A 303 8.17 -0.77 14.84
CA TYR A 303 9.58 -0.90 15.20
C TYR A 303 10.45 -0.41 14.07
N ALA A 304 11.62 0.13 14.40
CA ALA A 304 12.62 0.57 13.44
C ALA A 304 14.04 0.21 13.88
N TRP A 305 14.92 -0.07 12.92
CA TRP A 305 16.35 -0.25 13.14
C TRP A 305 17.16 0.05 11.89
N GLY A 306 18.50 0.06 12.02
CA GLY A 306 19.41 0.48 10.98
C GLY A 306 19.85 1.93 11.16
N LYS A 307 20.25 2.59 10.07
CA LYS A 307 20.82 3.94 10.08
C LYS A 307 20.21 4.82 9.01
N THR A 308 19.84 6.02 9.43
CA THR A 308 19.53 7.15 8.57
C THR A 308 20.43 8.34 8.92
N LYS A 309 20.16 9.51 8.34
CA LYS A 309 20.81 10.77 8.74
C LYS A 309 20.50 11.14 10.20
N TYR A 310 19.35 10.73 10.72
CA TYR A 310 18.79 11.20 11.99
C TYR A 310 18.94 10.18 13.11
N VAL A 311 18.90 8.89 12.78
CA VAL A 311 18.91 7.83 13.79
C VAL A 311 19.88 6.71 13.42
N LYS A 312 20.38 6.01 14.45
CA LYS A 312 21.16 4.78 14.30
C LYS A 312 20.83 3.83 15.45
N TRP A 313 20.22 2.71 15.13
CA TRP A 313 19.87 1.67 16.10
C TRP A 313 20.35 0.31 15.62
N LEU A 314 21.17 -0.33 16.46
CA LEU A 314 21.69 -1.67 16.20
C LEU A 314 20.70 -2.78 16.58
N LEU A 315 19.65 -2.46 17.32
CA LEU A 315 18.55 -3.36 17.72
C LEU A 315 17.22 -2.74 17.25
N PRO A 316 16.18 -3.56 16.98
CA PRO A 316 14.82 -3.08 16.81
C PRO A 316 14.41 -2.20 17.99
N LYS A 317 14.05 -0.95 17.69
CA LYS A 317 13.51 -0.01 18.65
C LYS A 317 12.02 0.19 18.38
N LYS A 318 11.19 0.00 19.41
CA LYS A 318 9.77 0.36 19.36
C LYS A 318 9.66 1.88 19.17
N LEU A 319 8.84 2.30 18.21
CA LEU A 319 8.57 3.71 17.93
C LEU A 319 7.57 4.27 18.93
N ASP A 320 7.82 5.50 19.37
CA ASP A 320 6.97 6.21 20.32
C ASP A 320 5.76 6.85 19.58
N GLY A 321 4.73 7.28 20.32
CA GLY A 321 3.62 8.06 19.74
C GLY A 321 2.64 7.27 18.84
N HIS A 322 2.71 5.94 18.82
CA HIS A 322 1.81 5.04 18.09
C HIS A 322 1.58 5.45 16.61
N PRO A 323 2.59 5.32 15.74
CA PRO A 323 2.39 5.52 14.31
C PRO A 323 1.19 4.72 13.81
N THR A 324 0.41 5.32 12.91
CA THR A 324 -0.80 4.69 12.33
C THR A 324 -0.49 3.87 11.08
N SER A 325 0.66 4.08 10.43
CA SER A 325 1.07 3.42 9.19
C SER A 325 2.59 3.35 9.07
N PHE A 326 3.10 2.56 8.12
CA PHE A 326 4.53 2.59 7.80
C PHE A 326 5.01 3.96 7.28
N ALA A 327 4.13 4.74 6.66
CA ALA A 327 4.44 6.09 6.20
C ALA A 327 4.60 7.07 7.37
N SER A 328 3.73 7.00 8.40
CA SER A 328 3.93 7.82 9.61
C SER A 328 5.10 7.31 10.46
N ALA A 329 5.34 6.00 10.49
CA ALA A 329 6.53 5.43 11.12
C ALA A 329 7.83 5.95 10.46
N SER A 330 7.86 6.09 9.12
CA SER A 330 9.05 6.60 8.43
C SER A 330 9.35 8.06 8.77
N VAL A 331 8.34 8.88 9.12
CA VAL A 331 8.55 10.28 9.55
C VAL A 331 9.46 10.32 10.78
N GLN A 332 9.33 9.41 11.74
CA GLN A 332 10.18 9.39 12.94
C GLN A 332 11.63 8.99 12.65
N VAL A 333 11.88 8.29 11.54
CA VAL A 333 13.19 7.74 11.19
C VAL A 333 13.91 8.61 10.14
N LEU A 334 13.14 9.26 9.26
CA LEU A 334 13.64 10.04 8.12
C LEU A 334 13.30 11.53 8.17
N ASN A 335 12.45 11.99 9.10
CA ASN A 335 11.81 13.31 9.05
C ASN A 335 11.09 13.56 7.71
N SER A 336 10.63 12.50 7.04
CA SER A 336 9.88 12.56 5.79
C SER A 336 9.04 11.28 5.62
N PRO A 337 7.76 11.39 5.21
CA PRO A 337 6.91 10.22 4.97
C PRO A 337 7.32 9.51 3.67
N ILE A 338 7.36 8.19 3.67
CA ILE A 338 7.54 7.39 2.45
C ILE A 338 6.50 6.28 2.40
N THR A 339 6.06 5.94 1.20
CA THR A 339 5.23 4.76 0.95
C THR A 339 6.12 3.57 0.60
N PHE A 340 5.57 2.37 0.74
CA PHE A 340 6.26 1.13 0.38
C PHE A 340 5.40 0.37 -0.65
N GLY A 341 5.43 0.87 -1.88
CA GLY A 341 4.53 0.47 -2.95
C GLY A 341 3.28 1.36 -3.02
N LEU A 342 2.29 0.89 -3.77
CA LEU A 342 1.01 1.58 -3.96
C LEU A 342 0.22 1.57 -2.65
N THR A 343 -0.06 2.76 -2.10
CA THR A 343 -0.69 2.91 -0.78
C THR A 343 -2.01 3.68 -0.90
N SER A 344 -3.06 3.19 -0.22
CA SER A 344 -4.38 3.83 -0.26
C SER A 344 -4.41 5.05 0.66
N THR A 345 -5.13 6.09 0.28
CA THR A 345 -5.49 7.22 1.16
C THR A 345 -6.95 7.16 1.61
N ILE A 346 -7.69 6.17 1.10
CA ILE A 346 -9.10 5.95 1.43
C ILE A 346 -9.25 4.63 2.15
N TYR A 347 -10.08 4.64 3.20
CA TYR A 347 -10.47 3.42 3.87
C TYR A 347 -11.52 2.69 3.06
N GLU A 348 -11.14 1.58 2.43
CA GLU A 348 -12.08 0.68 1.78
C GLU A 348 -12.34 -0.53 2.68
N PHE A 349 -13.56 -0.63 3.19
CA PHE A 349 -14.04 -1.76 3.99
C PHE A 349 -14.81 -2.75 3.12
N GLY A 350 -14.70 -4.05 3.39
CA GLY A 350 -15.50 -5.07 2.71
C GLY A 350 -15.09 -6.51 2.99
N SER A 351 -15.98 -7.48 2.75
CA SER A 351 -15.68 -8.91 2.90
C SER A 351 -14.89 -9.45 1.70
N HIS A 352 -13.80 -10.19 1.93
CA HIS A 352 -13.00 -10.79 0.83
C HIS A 352 -13.74 -11.92 0.10
N ASP A 353 -14.79 -12.47 0.72
CA ASP A 353 -15.61 -13.54 0.14
C ASP A 353 -16.79 -12.99 -0.69
N SER A 354 -16.91 -11.66 -0.83
CA SER A 354 -17.88 -11.06 -1.74
C SER A 354 -17.40 -11.22 -3.19
N ILE A 355 -17.66 -12.40 -3.76
CA ILE A 355 -17.68 -12.59 -5.21
C ILE A 355 -18.89 -11.81 -5.72
N SER A 356 -18.73 -10.49 -5.86
CA SER A 356 -19.71 -9.66 -6.54
C SER A 356 -19.57 -9.92 -8.03
N TYR A 357 -20.49 -10.72 -8.57
CA TYR A 357 -20.53 -11.00 -10.00
C TYR A 357 -20.66 -9.68 -10.77
N LYS A 358 -19.93 -9.54 -11.88
CA LYS A 358 -19.98 -8.35 -12.74
C LYS A 358 -21.41 -7.95 -13.10
N SER A 359 -22.26 -8.94 -13.35
CA SER A 359 -23.70 -8.78 -13.60
C SER A 359 -24.47 -8.10 -12.46
N ILE A 360 -24.06 -8.29 -11.20
CA ILE A 360 -24.65 -7.63 -10.04
C ILE A 360 -24.20 -6.17 -9.98
N ILE A 361 -22.91 -5.91 -10.19
CA ILE A 361 -22.36 -4.53 -10.19
C ILE A 361 -23.04 -3.71 -11.29
N GLU A 362 -23.30 -4.32 -12.45
CA GLU A 362 -24.02 -3.74 -13.57
C GLU A 362 -25.52 -3.49 -13.30
N LEU A 363 -26.08 -3.84 -12.13
CA LEU A 363 -27.44 -3.41 -11.74
C LEU A 363 -27.46 -2.00 -11.14
N LEU A 364 -26.31 -1.46 -10.75
CA LEU A 364 -26.19 -0.11 -10.22
C LEU A 364 -25.87 0.88 -11.35
N ASP A 365 -26.68 1.93 -11.44
CA ASP A 365 -26.58 3.01 -12.41
C ASP A 365 -26.62 2.58 -13.89
N ASN A 366 -27.36 1.49 -14.16
CA ASN A 366 -27.55 0.96 -15.49
C ASN A 366 -28.83 1.49 -16.12
N GLN A 367 -28.70 2.09 -17.32
CA GLN A 367 -29.80 2.69 -18.06
C GLN A 367 -30.81 1.68 -18.60
N ASP A 368 -30.39 0.44 -18.85
CA ASP A 368 -31.19 -0.57 -19.54
C ASP A 368 -31.93 -1.50 -18.57
N ASN A 369 -31.54 -1.52 -17.28
CA ASN A 369 -31.99 -2.52 -16.33
C ASN A 369 -32.28 -1.94 -14.93
N TYR A 370 -33.08 -0.87 -14.88
CA TYR A 370 -33.52 -0.24 -13.63
C TYR A 370 -35.05 -0.18 -13.56
N ASP A 371 -35.58 -0.22 -12.35
CA ASP A 371 -37.02 -0.08 -12.06
C ASP A 371 -37.30 0.96 -10.95
N VAL A 372 -36.25 1.62 -10.44
CA VAL A 372 -36.31 2.74 -9.50
C VAL A 372 -35.19 3.75 -9.75
N LYS A 373 -35.47 5.03 -9.49
CA LYS A 373 -34.48 6.13 -9.49
C LYS A 373 -34.42 6.80 -8.14
N PHE A 374 -33.23 6.94 -7.57
CA PHE A 374 -32.99 7.78 -6.39
C PHE A 374 -32.52 9.17 -6.85
N ILE A 375 -33.27 10.21 -6.51
CA ILE A 375 -32.97 11.60 -6.86
C ILE A 375 -32.34 12.31 -5.66
N ILE A 376 -31.11 12.79 -5.83
CA ILE A 376 -30.33 13.51 -4.81
C ILE A 376 -29.72 14.77 -5.45
N ASP A 377 -30.08 15.96 -4.96
CA ASP A 377 -29.54 17.25 -5.44
C ASP A 377 -29.45 17.40 -6.98
N LYS A 378 -30.48 16.92 -7.69
CA LYS A 378 -30.63 16.90 -9.17
C LYS A 378 -29.86 15.82 -9.92
N LYS A 379 -29.11 14.96 -9.24
CA LYS A 379 -28.54 13.74 -9.82
C LYS A 379 -29.47 12.56 -9.57
N ASP A 380 -29.52 11.60 -10.50
CA ASP A 380 -30.24 10.34 -10.33
C ASP A 380 -29.29 9.16 -10.22
N ILE A 381 -29.63 8.19 -9.36
CA ILE A 381 -28.99 6.88 -9.29
C ILE A 381 -30.02 5.84 -9.68
N LYS A 382 -29.72 5.03 -10.69
CA LYS A 382 -30.61 3.96 -11.17
C LYS A 382 -30.29 2.65 -10.44
N ALA A 383 -31.31 1.87 -10.09
CA ALA A 383 -31.10 0.59 -9.40
C ALA A 383 -32.22 -0.42 -9.69
N CYS A 384 -32.01 -1.70 -9.32
CA CYS A 384 -33.07 -2.71 -9.28
C CYS A 384 -33.65 -2.88 -7.87
N LYS A 385 -34.94 -2.59 -7.69
CA LYS A 385 -35.72 -2.88 -6.46
C LYS A 385 -35.57 -4.34 -6.08
N CYS A 386 -35.68 -5.24 -7.07
CA CYS A 386 -35.55 -6.69 -6.89
C CYS A 386 -34.30 -7.06 -6.07
N TYR A 387 -33.16 -6.51 -6.48
CA TYR A 387 -31.87 -6.78 -5.89
C TYR A 387 -31.73 -6.10 -4.54
N LEU A 388 -32.09 -4.81 -4.44
CA LEU A 388 -32.05 -4.06 -3.19
C LEU A 388 -32.90 -4.72 -2.08
N LYS A 389 -34.08 -5.27 -2.43
CA LYS A 389 -34.92 -6.04 -1.50
C LYS A 389 -34.23 -7.32 -1.01
N SER A 390 -33.43 -7.97 -1.84
CA SER A 390 -32.71 -9.20 -1.45
C SER A 390 -31.51 -8.94 -0.53
N VAL A 391 -30.89 -7.75 -0.61
CA VAL A 391 -29.64 -7.46 0.12
C VAL A 391 -29.80 -6.50 1.29
N SER A 392 -30.92 -5.79 1.40
CA SER A 392 -31.16 -4.81 2.48
C SER A 392 -32.55 -4.97 3.09
N LYS A 393 -32.60 -5.14 4.41
CA LYS A 393 -33.86 -5.16 5.18
C LYS A 393 -34.62 -3.84 5.05
N TYR A 394 -33.90 -2.72 4.98
CA TYR A 394 -34.49 -1.39 4.77
C TYR A 394 -35.22 -1.34 3.43
N TYR A 395 -34.55 -1.66 2.32
CA TYR A 395 -35.18 -1.63 1.01
C TYR A 395 -36.26 -2.70 0.84
N CYS A 396 -36.12 -3.85 1.49
CA CYS A 396 -37.18 -4.86 1.55
C CYS A 396 -38.49 -4.30 2.12
N ARG A 397 -38.41 -3.52 3.22
CA ARG A 397 -39.55 -2.82 3.81
C ARG A 397 -40.03 -1.67 2.93
N MET A 398 -39.11 -0.85 2.42
CA MET A 398 -39.41 0.31 1.58
C MET A 398 -40.22 -0.09 0.33
N PHE A 399 -39.86 -1.20 -0.31
CA PHE A 399 -40.48 -1.69 -1.55
C PHE A 399 -41.49 -2.83 -1.31
N SER A 400 -42.14 -2.86 -0.13
CA SER A 400 -43.12 -3.90 0.22
C SER A 400 -44.54 -3.64 -0.32
N GLY A 401 -44.83 -2.45 -0.87
CA GLY A 401 -46.13 -2.07 -1.43
C GLY A 401 -46.25 -2.19 -2.95
N ASN A 402 -47.34 -1.66 -3.52
CA ASN A 402 -47.55 -1.56 -4.97
C ASN A 402 -46.75 -0.38 -5.54
N TRP A 403 -45.64 -0.68 -6.22
CA TRP A 403 -44.75 0.28 -6.88
C TRP A 403 -44.88 0.14 -8.40
N ASN A 404 -44.94 1.24 -9.13
CA ASN A 404 -44.96 1.24 -10.60
C ASN A 404 -43.55 1.00 -11.17
N GLU A 405 -43.46 0.78 -12.49
CA GLU A 405 -42.18 0.80 -13.20
C GLU A 405 -41.61 2.24 -13.23
N ASN A 406 -40.32 2.39 -12.90
CA ASN A 406 -39.57 3.67 -12.90
C ASN A 406 -39.96 4.69 -11.81
N ASP A 407 -40.37 4.20 -10.65
CA ASP A 407 -40.67 5.07 -9.51
C ASP A 407 -39.44 5.89 -9.08
N GLN A 408 -39.70 7.14 -8.70
CA GLN A 408 -38.69 8.07 -8.23
C GLN A 408 -38.74 8.20 -6.70
N VAL A 409 -37.59 8.09 -6.07
CA VAL A 409 -37.39 8.25 -4.63
C VAL A 409 -36.52 9.48 -4.42
N ILE A 410 -37.03 10.48 -3.72
CA ILE A 410 -36.26 11.68 -3.39
C ILE A 410 -35.50 11.46 -2.08
N ILE A 411 -34.18 11.64 -2.10
CA ILE A 411 -33.32 11.59 -0.91
C ILE A 411 -32.80 12.99 -0.62
N ASN A 412 -33.18 13.54 0.54
CA ASN A 412 -32.83 14.90 0.94
C ASN A 412 -31.84 14.95 2.12
N ASN A 413 -31.58 13.81 2.76
CA ASN A 413 -30.85 13.75 4.03
C ASN A 413 -29.35 13.47 3.86
N TYR A 414 -28.94 13.04 2.66
CA TYR A 414 -27.59 12.56 2.39
C TYR A 414 -27.08 13.16 1.08
N GLN A 415 -25.79 13.43 1.03
CA GLN A 415 -25.14 13.84 -0.20
C GLN A 415 -25.13 12.69 -1.21
N TYR A 416 -25.11 13.04 -2.50
CA TYR A 416 -25.07 12.08 -3.60
C TYR A 416 -23.95 11.05 -3.43
N GLU A 417 -22.73 11.51 -3.10
CA GLU A 417 -21.57 10.61 -2.97
C GLU A 417 -21.73 9.63 -1.80
N THR A 418 -22.31 10.07 -0.68
CA THR A 418 -22.58 9.19 0.47
C THR A 418 -23.63 8.14 0.13
N TYR A 419 -24.74 8.56 -0.46
CA TYR A 419 -25.83 7.64 -0.80
C TYR A 419 -25.41 6.64 -1.89
N TYR A 420 -24.68 7.12 -2.89
CA TYR A 420 -24.10 6.29 -3.94
C TYR A 420 -23.10 5.28 -3.37
N ALA A 421 -22.25 5.68 -2.42
CA ALA A 421 -21.33 4.77 -1.73
C ALA A 421 -22.08 3.66 -0.97
N TYR A 422 -23.20 3.97 -0.34
CA TYR A 422 -24.05 2.96 0.31
C TYR A 422 -24.69 1.99 -0.69
N LEU A 423 -25.27 2.49 -1.78
CA LEU A 423 -25.79 1.60 -2.81
C LEU A 423 -24.68 0.73 -3.41
N ARG A 424 -23.49 1.29 -3.62
CA ARG A 424 -22.33 0.52 -4.07
C ARG A 424 -21.89 -0.53 -3.06
N LEU A 425 -21.97 -0.27 -1.75
CA LEU A 425 -21.73 -1.26 -0.71
C LEU A 425 -22.64 -2.48 -0.89
N LEU A 426 -23.94 -2.24 -1.09
CA LEU A 426 -24.91 -3.32 -1.28
C LEU A 426 -24.60 -4.20 -2.50
N HIS A 427 -24.07 -3.60 -3.59
CA HIS A 427 -23.75 -4.32 -4.83
C HIS A 427 -22.38 -4.99 -4.85
N THR A 428 -21.41 -4.41 -4.15
CA THR A 428 -19.99 -4.82 -4.25
C THR A 428 -19.46 -5.49 -2.99
N GLY A 429 -20.18 -5.38 -1.87
CA GLY A 429 -19.67 -5.73 -0.55
C GLY A 429 -18.58 -4.78 -0.05
N LYS A 430 -18.34 -3.65 -0.74
CA LYS A 430 -17.26 -2.71 -0.44
C LYS A 430 -17.74 -1.27 -0.28
N ILE A 431 -17.22 -0.57 0.72
CA ILE A 431 -17.50 0.85 0.93
C ILE A 431 -16.23 1.65 1.20
N GLN A 432 -16.21 2.87 0.67
CA GLN A 432 -15.17 3.85 0.93
C GLN A 432 -15.61 4.85 2.01
N ILE A 433 -14.87 4.91 3.11
CA ILE A 433 -15.14 5.79 4.25
C ILE A 433 -13.99 6.78 4.39
N ASN A 434 -14.34 8.06 4.59
CA ASN A 434 -13.38 9.15 4.79
C ASN A 434 -13.97 10.22 5.72
N HIS A 435 -13.18 11.26 6.00
CA HIS A 435 -13.56 12.33 6.91
C HIS A 435 -14.76 13.16 6.42
N GLN A 436 -15.07 13.15 5.12
CA GLN A 436 -16.16 13.93 4.54
C GLN A 436 -17.50 13.18 4.65
N ASN A 437 -17.51 11.87 4.45
CA ASN A 437 -18.75 11.08 4.42
C ASN A 437 -19.07 10.34 5.74
N ILE A 438 -18.11 10.19 6.67
CA ILE A 438 -18.28 9.39 7.90
C ILE A 438 -19.53 9.78 8.71
N THR A 439 -19.81 11.07 8.88
CA THR A 439 -20.97 11.53 9.66
C THR A 439 -22.29 11.07 9.06
N GLU A 440 -22.44 11.22 7.74
CA GLU A 440 -23.64 10.81 7.01
C GLU A 440 -23.75 9.30 6.92
N LEU A 441 -22.63 8.57 6.77
CA LEU A 441 -22.63 7.10 6.74
C LEU A 441 -23.04 6.50 8.08
N VAL A 442 -22.60 7.06 9.21
CA VAL A 442 -23.03 6.61 10.53
C VAL A 442 -24.53 6.83 10.72
N ASP A 443 -25.04 8.00 10.34
CA ASP A 443 -26.47 8.28 10.40
C ASP A 443 -27.27 7.32 9.52
N LEU A 444 -26.82 7.12 8.27
CA LEU A 444 -27.44 6.20 7.32
C LEU A 444 -27.45 4.77 7.85
N ALA A 445 -26.33 4.27 8.36
CA ALA A 445 -26.21 2.93 8.95
C ALA A 445 -27.24 2.71 10.06
N ASN A 446 -27.37 3.69 10.97
CA ASN A 446 -28.35 3.65 12.04
C ASN A 446 -29.79 3.72 11.52
N CYS A 447 -30.09 4.67 10.63
CA CYS A 447 -31.43 4.84 10.07
C CYS A 447 -31.90 3.62 9.29
N TYR A 448 -30.99 2.94 8.59
CA TYR A 448 -31.32 1.80 7.73
C TYR A 448 -31.19 0.47 8.48
N GLY A 449 -30.68 0.48 9.72
CA GLY A 449 -30.44 -0.71 10.52
C GLY A 449 -29.38 -1.63 9.89
N ASP A 450 -28.36 -1.04 9.28
CA ASP A 450 -27.26 -1.74 8.60
C ASP A 450 -26.08 -1.92 9.56
N GLU A 451 -26.08 -3.06 10.27
CA GLU A 451 -25.08 -3.39 11.28
C GLU A 451 -23.66 -3.49 10.70
N SER A 452 -23.52 -4.03 9.48
CA SER A 452 -22.22 -4.15 8.81
C SER A 452 -21.64 -2.79 8.43
N LEU A 453 -22.46 -1.87 7.91
CA LEU A 453 -22.02 -0.50 7.66
C LEU A 453 -21.63 0.20 8.97
N MET A 454 -22.39 -0.01 10.04
CA MET A 454 -22.08 0.57 11.35
C MET A 454 -20.73 0.09 11.87
N GLU A 455 -20.43 -1.20 11.76
CA GLU A 455 -19.15 -1.79 12.14
C GLU A 455 -17.98 -1.21 11.33
N TYR A 456 -18.16 -1.00 10.02
CA TYR A 456 -17.16 -0.33 9.18
C TYR A 456 -16.91 1.11 9.61
N CYS A 457 -17.98 1.87 9.88
CA CYS A 457 -17.86 3.25 10.35
C CYS A 457 -17.18 3.32 11.72
N ALA A 458 -17.56 2.46 12.67
CA ALA A 458 -16.96 2.42 13.98
C ALA A 458 -15.48 1.99 13.92
N THR A 459 -15.12 1.07 13.03
CA THR A 459 -13.71 0.69 12.78
C THR A 459 -12.90 1.85 12.20
N PHE A 460 -13.47 2.60 11.23
CA PHE A 460 -12.84 3.82 10.72
C PHE A 460 -12.57 4.82 11.86
N ILE A 461 -13.59 5.12 12.65
CA ILE A 461 -13.47 6.06 13.78
C ILE A 461 -12.45 5.52 14.78
N ARG A 462 -12.47 4.22 15.11
CA ARG A 462 -11.49 3.60 16.01
C ARG A 462 -10.07 3.85 15.53
N ASN A 463 -9.79 3.70 14.24
CA ASN A 463 -8.44 3.84 13.70
C ASN A 463 -7.99 5.31 13.69
N ASP A 464 -8.90 6.22 13.32
CA ASP A 464 -8.63 7.65 13.16
C ASP A 464 -8.70 8.44 14.49
N LEU A 465 -9.29 7.87 15.54
CA LEU A 465 -9.51 8.55 16.81
C LEU A 465 -8.18 8.84 17.55
N ASP A 466 -7.86 10.11 17.71
CA ASP A 466 -6.74 10.65 18.47
C ASP A 466 -7.13 11.97 19.18
N GLU A 467 -6.17 12.68 19.78
CA GLU A 467 -6.44 13.93 20.50
C GLU A 467 -6.97 15.07 19.59
N GLN A 468 -6.62 15.07 18.30
CA GLN A 468 -7.05 16.08 17.32
C GLN A 468 -8.40 15.75 16.71
N THR A 469 -8.68 14.47 16.43
CA THR A 469 -9.93 14.03 15.80
C THR A 469 -11.06 13.77 16.81
N MET A 470 -10.73 13.58 18.10
CA MET A 470 -11.72 13.32 19.15
C MET A 470 -12.87 14.34 19.21
N PRO A 471 -12.66 15.67 19.14
CA PRO A 471 -13.77 16.64 19.18
C PRO A 471 -14.79 16.44 18.06
N LYS A 472 -14.35 15.93 16.90
CA LYS A 472 -15.22 15.64 15.76
C LYS A 472 -16.06 14.38 15.98
N TYR A 473 -15.48 13.33 16.57
CA TYR A 473 -16.16 12.04 16.71
C TYR A 473 -16.98 11.90 17.98
N LEU A 474 -16.63 12.60 19.06
CA LEU A 474 -17.34 12.49 20.33
C LEU A 474 -18.87 12.69 20.22
N PRO A 475 -19.39 13.67 19.45
CA PRO A 475 -20.84 13.82 19.27
C PRO A 475 -21.49 12.63 18.57
N LEU A 476 -20.82 12.04 17.57
CA LEU A 476 -21.28 10.86 16.84
C LEU A 476 -21.30 9.63 17.77
N ILE A 477 -20.19 9.38 18.47
CA ILE A 477 -20.03 8.22 19.35
C ILE A 477 -21.13 8.22 20.43
N ASN A 478 -21.41 9.39 21.02
CA ASN A 478 -22.45 9.52 22.04
C ASN A 478 -23.86 9.40 21.46
N LYS A 479 -24.12 10.01 20.30
CA LYS A 479 -25.45 10.00 19.67
C LYS A 479 -25.89 8.60 19.25
N TYR A 480 -24.98 7.78 18.76
CA TYR A 480 -25.27 6.43 18.23
C TYR A 480 -24.76 5.31 19.14
N GLU A 481 -24.37 5.62 20.38
CA GLU A 481 -23.95 4.66 21.41
C GLU A 481 -22.90 3.65 20.90
N MET A 482 -21.82 4.13 20.28
CA MET A 482 -20.73 3.27 19.78
C MET A 482 -19.83 2.78 20.92
N ILE A 483 -20.35 1.89 21.75
CA ILE A 483 -19.73 1.41 23.01
C ILE A 483 -18.30 0.89 22.80
N GLU A 484 -18.06 0.23 21.67
CA GLU A 484 -16.79 -0.34 21.26
C GLU A 484 -15.63 0.67 21.07
N LEU A 485 -15.91 1.98 21.19
CA LEU A 485 -14.94 3.07 21.11
C LEU A 485 -14.62 3.68 22.49
N TYR A 486 -15.39 3.35 23.52
CA TYR A 486 -15.24 3.96 24.85
C TYR A 486 -13.92 3.62 25.54
N GLU A 487 -13.36 2.43 25.31
CA GLU A 487 -12.03 2.09 25.85
C GLU A 487 -10.94 3.01 25.28
N LYS A 488 -10.93 3.20 23.96
CA LYS A 488 -9.96 4.08 23.28
C LYS A 488 -10.14 5.54 23.72
N LEU A 489 -11.38 6.00 23.86
CA LEU A 489 -11.68 7.33 24.42
C LEU A 489 -11.15 7.49 25.85
N ALA A 490 -11.39 6.50 26.72
CA ALA A 490 -10.91 6.53 28.11
C ALA A 490 -9.38 6.62 28.19
N HIS A 491 -8.66 5.94 27.29
CA HIS A 491 -7.21 6.06 27.18
C HIS A 491 -6.76 7.47 26.77
N LEU A 492 -7.44 8.09 25.79
CA LEU A 492 -7.13 9.46 25.36
C LEU A 492 -7.39 10.50 26.46
N TYR A 493 -8.51 10.38 27.18
CA TYR A 493 -8.81 11.25 28.33
C TYR A 493 -7.77 11.14 29.45
N LYS A 494 -7.26 9.93 29.73
CA LYS A 494 -6.18 9.73 30.71
C LYS A 494 -4.89 10.43 30.29
N ASN A 495 -4.54 10.39 29.00
CA ASN A 495 -3.33 11.02 28.47
C ASN A 495 -3.41 12.56 28.53
N GLN A 496 -4.56 13.16 28.17
CA GLN A 496 -4.77 14.61 28.29
C GLN A 496 -4.65 15.10 29.74
N ASN A 497 -5.14 14.32 30.71
CA ASN A 497 -5.06 14.65 32.14
C ASN A 497 -3.63 14.51 32.71
N GLN A 498 -2.80 13.62 32.15
CA GLN A 498 -1.38 13.50 32.50
C GLN A 498 -0.52 14.62 31.89
N GLN A 499 -0.84 15.08 30.68
CA GLN A 499 -0.13 16.22 30.06
C GLN A 499 -0.49 17.56 30.72
N SER A 500 -1.75 17.78 31.09
CA SER A 500 -2.17 19.00 31.81
C SER A 500 -1.64 19.07 33.27
N SER A 501 -1.44 17.92 33.92
CA SER A 501 -0.81 17.86 35.25
C SER A 501 0.72 18.02 35.23
N SER A 502 1.38 17.75 34.08
CA SER A 502 2.82 18.00 33.91
C SER A 502 3.14 19.42 33.45
N SER A 503 2.27 20.07 32.66
CA SER A 503 2.39 21.49 32.30
C SER A 503 2.10 22.42 33.48
N SER A 504 1.15 22.08 34.35
CA SER A 504 0.87 22.85 35.58
C SER A 504 1.95 22.72 36.67
N LYS A 505 2.82 21.71 36.60
CA LYS A 505 4.02 21.62 37.45
C LYS A 505 5.19 22.46 36.95
N ARG A 506 5.23 22.82 35.67
CA ARG A 506 6.29 23.69 35.10
C ARG A 506 6.04 25.19 35.31
N THR A 507 4.80 25.62 35.54
CA THR A 507 4.46 27.03 35.84
C THR A 507 4.50 27.38 37.33
N LYS A 508 4.86 26.45 38.22
CA LYS A 508 5.07 26.73 39.65
C LYS A 508 6.54 26.90 40.07
N PHE A 509 7.46 26.92 39.11
CA PHE A 509 8.85 27.33 39.32
C PHE A 509 9.25 28.29 38.19
N SER A 510 8.77 29.54 38.27
CA SER A 510 9.35 30.71 37.61
C SER A 510 9.18 31.91 38.52
#